data_AF-A0A847XL39-F1
#
_entry.id   AF-A0A847XL39-F1
#
_cell.length_a   1.000
_cell.length_b   1.000
_cell.length_c   1.000
_cell.angle_alpha   90.00
_cell.angle_beta   90.00
_cell.angle_gamma   90.00
#
_symmetry.space_group_name_H-M   'P 1'
#
loop_
_entity.id
_entity.type
_entity.pdbx_description
1 polymer ?
#
loop_
_entity_poly.entity_id
_entity_poly.type
_entity_poly.pdbx_seq_one_letter_code
_entity_poly.pdbx_strand_id
1 'polypeptide(L)'
;EAKPNEIVEFYIELENKGNASIEDILILNTIKNGIKEFKNVSINNVICSEEALERIFIEELKPHQTVKIRFFGVIDEQIKDKEIVLLTDAFSNKTKSLGESVKVIKLKNGDNAKASLIKAKEQCKSWLILVLVIIILSLIYIILRKKENSNKTI
;
A
#
# COMPACT_ATOMS: atom_id res chain seq x y z
N GLU A 1 2.10 25.70 14.36
CA GLU A 1 3.35 25.12 13.83
C GLU A 1 3.87 24.20 14.90
N ALA A 2 4.34 23.00 14.57
CA ALA A 2 4.94 22.18 15.62
C ALA A 2 6.28 22.80 16.04
N LYS A 3 6.52 22.81 17.33
CA LYS A 3 7.71 23.39 17.94
C LYS A 3 8.80 22.33 18.08
N PRO A 4 10.08 22.73 18.08
CA PRO A 4 11.16 21.88 18.57
C PRO A 4 10.77 21.21 19.89
N ASN A 5 11.09 19.92 20.02
CA ASN A 5 10.77 19.10 21.20
C ASN A 5 9.27 18.85 21.46
N GLU A 6 8.38 19.29 20.57
CA GLU A 6 6.98 18.90 20.62
C GLU A 6 6.84 17.41 20.31
N ILE A 7 5.85 16.78 20.94
CA ILE A 7 5.49 15.39 20.65
C ILE A 7 4.30 15.43 19.71
N VAL A 8 4.51 14.96 18.49
CA VAL A 8 3.47 14.90 17.45
C VAL A 8 3.06 13.45 17.25
N GLU A 9 1.76 13.26 17.07
CA GLU A 9 1.19 11.96 16.78
C GLU A 9 1.08 11.74 15.27
N PHE A 10 1.52 10.56 14.83
CA PHE A 10 1.49 10.13 13.45
C PHE A 10 0.59 8.92 13.28
N TYR A 11 -0.14 8.92 12.17
CA TYR A 11 -1.00 7.81 11.76
C TYR A 11 -0.64 7.39 10.34
N ILE A 12 -0.47 6.11 10.11
CA ILE A 12 -0.35 5.50 8.79
C ILE A 12 -1.52 4.52 8.64
N GLU A 13 -2.27 4.65 7.56
CA GLU A 13 -3.34 3.72 7.21
C GLU A 13 -3.01 3.01 5.89
N LEU A 14 -3.08 1.69 5.91
CA LEU A 14 -3.02 0.82 4.75
C LEU A 14 -4.37 0.13 4.58
N GLU A 15 -5.07 0.41 3.49
CA GLU A 15 -6.39 -0.15 3.20
C GLU A 15 -6.33 -1.05 1.96
N ASN A 16 -6.84 -2.27 2.08
CA ASN A 16 -7.12 -3.10 0.92
C ASN A 16 -8.47 -2.70 0.32
N LYS A 17 -8.46 -1.84 -0.70
CA LYS A 17 -9.68 -1.44 -1.44
C LYS A 17 -10.14 -2.48 -2.47
N GLY A 18 -9.42 -3.59 -2.61
CA GLY A 18 -9.73 -4.65 -3.54
C GLY A 18 -10.74 -5.64 -2.99
N ASN A 19 -11.17 -6.55 -3.88
CA ASN A 19 -12.10 -7.63 -3.55
C ASN A 19 -11.41 -8.97 -3.24
N ALA A 20 -10.08 -8.98 -3.16
CA ALA A 20 -9.27 -10.17 -2.86
C ALA A 20 -8.28 -9.87 -1.74
N SER A 21 -7.92 -10.88 -0.95
CA SER A 21 -6.88 -10.76 0.08
C SER A 21 -5.52 -10.46 -0.55
N ILE A 22 -4.69 -9.72 0.20
CA ILE A 22 -3.30 -9.46 -0.15
C ILE A 22 -2.44 -10.13 0.92
N GLU A 23 -1.54 -11.00 0.50
CA GLU A 23 -0.67 -11.77 1.39
C GLU A 23 0.77 -11.24 1.38
N ASP A 24 1.51 -11.57 2.43
CA ASP A 24 2.94 -11.29 2.61
C ASP A 24 3.28 -9.81 2.38
N ILE A 25 2.64 -8.95 3.17
CA ILE A 25 2.82 -7.51 3.06
C ILE A 25 3.99 -7.08 3.95
N LEU A 26 4.94 -6.37 3.35
CA LEU A 26 6.03 -5.69 4.04
C LEU A 26 5.84 -4.18 3.92
N ILE A 27 5.72 -3.48 5.04
CA ILE A 27 5.75 -2.01 5.10
C ILE A 27 7.12 -1.58 5.59
N LEU A 28 7.76 -0.69 4.85
CA LEU A 28 9.03 -0.06 5.18
C LEU A 28 8.80 1.42 5.47
N ASN A 29 9.18 1.87 6.66
CA ASN A 29 9.13 3.27 7.04
C ASN A 29 10.55 3.84 7.12
N THR A 30 10.78 4.97 6.46
CA THR A 30 12.05 5.72 6.54
C THR A 30 11.76 7.15 6.95
N ILE A 31 12.23 7.52 8.14
CA ILE A 31 12.22 8.90 8.62
C ILE A 31 13.43 9.61 8.00
N LYS A 32 13.19 10.53 7.06
CA LYS A 32 14.27 11.28 6.40
C LYS A 32 14.62 12.57 7.12
N ASN A 33 13.64 13.22 7.74
CA ASN A 33 13.85 14.51 8.39
C ASN A 33 12.74 14.80 9.42
N GLY A 34 13.12 15.53 10.47
CA GLY A 34 12.21 16.22 11.39
C GLY A 34 11.59 15.40 12.52
N ILE A 35 12.03 14.17 12.71
CA ILE A 35 11.74 13.38 13.92
C ILE A 35 13.07 12.85 14.43
N LYS A 36 13.44 13.20 15.67
CA LYS A 36 14.68 12.71 16.30
C LYS A 36 14.48 11.42 17.09
N GLU A 37 13.28 11.21 17.60
CA GLU A 37 12.90 10.05 18.41
C GLU A 37 11.45 9.69 18.12
N PHE A 38 11.10 8.41 18.16
CA PHE A 38 9.71 7.96 18.09
C PHE A 38 9.42 6.91 19.16
N LYS A 39 8.17 6.88 19.63
CA LYS A 39 7.73 6.04 20.75
C LYS A 39 6.29 5.61 20.62
N ASN A 40 5.91 4.61 21.44
CA ASN A 40 4.56 4.07 21.54
C ASN A 40 4.01 3.65 20.17
N VAL A 41 4.80 2.87 19.44
CA VAL A 41 4.40 2.27 18.17
C VAL A 41 3.29 1.28 18.44
N SER A 42 2.21 1.37 17.68
CA SER A 42 1.09 0.44 17.75
C SER A 42 0.58 0.10 16.36
N ILE A 43 0.23 -1.16 16.17
CA ILE A 43 -0.32 -1.72 14.94
C ILE A 43 -1.68 -2.32 15.29
N ASN A 44 -2.75 -1.81 14.68
CA ASN A 44 -4.13 -2.17 15.01
C ASN A 44 -4.42 -2.10 16.53
N ASN A 45 -3.93 -1.04 17.17
CA ASN A 45 -4.02 -0.80 18.62
C ASN A 45 -3.24 -1.79 19.52
N VAL A 46 -2.45 -2.70 18.93
CA VAL A 46 -1.53 -3.55 19.68
C VAL A 46 -0.20 -2.81 19.81
N ILE A 47 0.31 -2.68 21.03
CA ILE A 47 1.60 -2.04 21.29
C ILE A 47 2.72 -2.96 20.81
N CYS A 48 3.68 -2.37 20.09
CA CYS A 48 4.83 -3.06 19.53
C CYS A 48 6.13 -2.40 20.00
N SER A 49 7.27 -3.05 19.76
CA SER A 49 8.57 -2.41 19.91
C SER A 49 8.70 -1.23 18.95
N GLU A 50 9.52 -0.26 19.31
CA GLU A 50 9.77 0.91 18.47
C GLU A 50 10.41 0.50 17.13
N GLU A 51 11.34 -0.45 17.16
CA GLU A 51 11.98 -1.06 15.98
C GLU A 51 10.98 -1.62 14.96
N ALA A 52 9.79 -2.05 15.41
CA ALA A 52 8.76 -2.54 14.51
C ALA A 52 8.26 -1.46 13.56
N LEU A 53 8.41 -0.16 13.87
CA LEU A 53 7.99 0.91 12.97
C LEU A 53 8.73 0.86 11.64
N GLU A 54 10.03 0.58 11.64
CA GLU A 54 10.84 0.59 10.41
C GLU A 54 10.43 -0.53 9.45
N ARG A 55 10.02 -1.68 9.99
CA ARG A 55 9.66 -2.87 9.22
C ARG A 55 8.47 -3.57 9.85
N ILE A 56 7.33 -3.51 9.15
CA ILE A 56 6.09 -4.15 9.59
C ILE A 56 5.73 -5.26 8.62
N PHE A 57 5.56 -6.47 9.15
CA PHE A 57 5.06 -7.61 8.40
C PHE A 57 3.59 -7.85 8.71
N ILE A 58 2.77 -7.98 7.67
CA ILE A 58 1.36 -8.35 7.76
C ILE A 58 1.17 -9.58 6.88
N GLU A 59 0.78 -10.68 7.50
CA GLU A 59 0.59 -11.98 6.83
C GLU A 59 -0.52 -11.89 5.77
N GLU A 60 -1.68 -11.37 6.14
CA GLU A 60 -2.84 -11.22 5.26
C GLU A 60 -3.57 -9.91 5.54
N LEU A 61 -3.95 -9.20 4.47
CA LEU A 61 -4.88 -8.08 4.51
C LEU A 61 -6.13 -8.41 3.68
N LYS A 62 -7.24 -8.68 4.36
CA LYS A 62 -8.50 -9.10 3.73
C LYS A 62 -9.13 -7.97 2.91
N PRO A 63 -10.06 -8.29 1.98
CA PRO A 63 -10.82 -7.30 1.25
C PRO A 63 -11.46 -6.26 2.19
N HIS A 64 -11.32 -4.98 1.87
CA HIS A 64 -11.85 -3.84 2.62
C HIS A 64 -11.32 -3.70 4.05
N GLN A 65 -10.28 -4.45 4.42
CA GLN A 65 -9.64 -4.33 5.71
C GLN A 65 -8.64 -3.17 5.70
N THR A 66 -8.54 -2.49 6.84
CA THR A 66 -7.55 -1.44 7.10
C THR A 66 -6.61 -1.87 8.21
N VAL A 67 -5.31 -1.69 7.98
CA VAL A 67 -4.29 -1.72 9.03
C VAL A 67 -3.93 -0.29 9.41
N LYS A 68 -3.90 -0.04 10.71
CA LYS A 68 -3.59 1.27 11.28
C LYS A 68 -2.32 1.19 12.09
N ILE A 69 -1.36 2.04 11.77
CA ILE A 69 -0.11 2.18 12.51
C ILE A 69 -0.12 3.57 13.15
N ARG A 70 0.16 3.63 14.44
CA ARG A 70 0.21 4.87 15.21
C ARG A 70 1.49 4.92 16.01
N PHE A 71 2.13 6.08 16.03
CA PHE A 71 3.31 6.33 16.83
C PHE A 71 3.42 7.81 17.16
N PHE A 72 4.23 8.15 18.16
CA PHE A 72 4.53 9.53 18.52
C PHE A 72 5.96 9.85 18.14
N GLY A 73 6.18 10.94 17.43
CA GLY A 73 7.50 11.45 17.09
C GLY A 73 7.83 12.72 17.87
N VAL A 74 9.06 12.83 18.36
CA VAL A 74 9.61 14.05 18.93
C VAL A 74 10.22 14.88 17.81
N ILE A 75 9.74 16.12 17.67
CA ILE A 75 10.16 17.05 16.63
C ILE A 75 11.60 17.49 16.88
N ASP A 76 12.44 17.35 15.84
CA ASP A 76 13.84 17.77 15.87
C ASP A 76 13.94 19.31 16.01
N GLU A 77 15.00 19.78 16.65
CA GLU A 77 15.32 21.20 16.78
C GLU A 77 15.81 21.81 15.47
N GLN A 78 16.41 20.99 14.60
CA GLN A 78 17.02 21.44 13.34
C GLN A 78 16.10 21.35 12.12
N ILE A 79 14.77 21.31 12.29
CA ILE A 79 13.87 21.23 11.14
C ILE A 79 14.04 22.46 10.24
N LYS A 80 14.77 22.28 9.15
CA LYS A 80 14.76 23.17 8.00
C LYS A 80 13.35 23.13 7.40
N ASP A 81 12.80 24.32 7.16
CA ASP A 81 11.53 24.54 6.48
C ASP A 81 10.25 24.05 7.20
N LYS A 82 10.35 23.64 8.48
CA LYS A 82 9.23 23.12 9.30
C LYS A 82 8.51 21.92 8.66
N GLU A 83 9.24 21.13 7.87
CA GLU A 83 8.75 19.93 7.19
C GLU A 83 9.26 18.65 7.83
N ILE A 84 8.35 17.72 8.08
CA ILE A 84 8.68 16.35 8.47
C ILE A 84 8.52 15.46 7.23
N VAL A 85 9.55 14.66 6.94
CA VAL A 85 9.54 13.75 5.79
C VAL A 85 9.56 12.32 6.29
N LEU A 86 8.41 11.66 6.16
CA LEU A 86 8.24 10.23 6.41
C LEU A 86 7.94 9.55 5.08
N LEU A 87 8.79 8.61 4.70
CA LEU A 87 8.55 7.74 3.56
C LEU A 87 7.99 6.43 4.04
N THR A 88 6.87 6.02 3.45
CA THR A 88 6.24 4.73 3.72
C THR A 88 6.03 4.00 2.40
N ASP A 89 6.69 2.86 2.27
CA ASP A 89 6.57 1.97 1.11
C ASP A 89 5.93 0.66 1.56
N ALA A 90 5.03 0.10 0.75
CA ALA A 90 4.42 -1.19 1.01
C ALA A 90 4.61 -2.13 -0.18
N PHE A 91 4.95 -3.39 0.11
CA PHE A 91 5.21 -4.43 -0.88
C PHE A 91 4.35 -5.66 -0.55
N SER A 92 3.77 -6.31 -1.55
CA SER A 92 3.11 -7.63 -1.41
C SER A 92 3.90 -8.70 -2.15
N ASN A 93 3.84 -9.94 -1.66
CA ASN A 93 4.45 -11.10 -2.32
C ASN A 93 5.93 -10.83 -2.70
N LYS A 94 6.63 -10.15 -1.78
CA LYS A 94 8.06 -9.78 -1.77
C LYS A 94 8.60 -8.96 -2.97
N THR A 95 7.79 -8.58 -3.95
CA THR A 95 8.31 -7.97 -5.20
C THR A 95 7.43 -6.88 -5.82
N LYS A 96 6.13 -6.82 -5.49
CA LYS A 96 5.23 -5.85 -6.10
C LYS A 96 4.96 -4.69 -5.14
N SER A 97 5.45 -3.50 -5.49
CA SER A 97 5.04 -2.27 -4.78
C SER A 97 3.53 -2.12 -4.86
N LEU A 98 2.91 -1.93 -3.69
CA LEU A 98 1.49 -1.63 -3.51
C LEU A 98 1.23 -0.11 -3.57
N GLY A 99 2.23 0.68 -3.97
CA GLY A 99 2.20 2.13 -4.07
C GLY A 99 3.45 2.78 -3.46
N GLU A 100 3.82 3.96 -3.95
CA GLU A 100 4.74 4.89 -3.29
C GLU A 100 3.90 5.87 -2.46
N SER A 101 4.16 5.98 -1.16
CA SER A 101 3.66 7.12 -0.38
C SER A 101 4.82 7.89 0.24
N VAL A 102 5.30 8.86 -0.53
CA VAL A 102 6.08 9.97 0.02
C VAL A 102 5.10 10.89 0.73
N LYS A 103 5.20 11.03 2.06
CA LYS A 103 4.44 12.05 2.78
C LYS A 103 5.36 13.10 3.37
N VAL A 104 5.26 14.29 2.79
CA VAL A 104 5.77 15.54 3.36
C VAL A 104 4.67 16.11 4.27
N ILE A 105 4.91 16.12 5.57
CA ILE A 105 4.01 16.72 6.55
C ILE A 105 4.49 18.14 6.78
N LYS A 106 3.74 19.12 6.25
CA LYS A 106 3.86 20.53 6.61
C LYS A 106 3.07 20.77 7.89
N LEU A 107 3.75 21.07 8.98
CA LEU A 107 3.11 21.28 10.28
C LEU A 107 2.39 22.64 10.33
N LYS A 108 1.13 22.69 9.89
CA LYS A 108 0.23 23.81 10.21
C LYS A 108 -0.47 23.56 11.55
N ASN A 109 -0.77 24.65 12.25
CA ASN A 109 -1.24 24.66 13.62
C ASN A 109 -2.48 23.74 13.81
N GLY A 110 -2.43 22.80 14.76
CA GLY A 110 -3.60 22.07 15.25
C GLY A 110 -4.04 20.81 14.50
N ASP A 111 -3.37 20.42 13.41
CA ASP A 111 -3.76 19.24 12.63
C ASP A 111 -2.85 18.03 12.94
N ASN A 112 -3.45 16.97 13.47
CA ASN A 112 -2.81 15.66 13.60
C ASN A 112 -2.32 15.19 12.23
N ALA A 113 -1.06 14.77 12.13
CA ALA A 113 -0.45 14.45 10.85
C ALA A 113 -0.94 13.10 10.31
N LYS A 114 -2.00 13.10 9.48
CA LYS A 114 -2.62 11.88 8.90
C LYS A 114 -1.92 11.39 7.65
N ALA A 115 -1.14 10.31 7.71
CA ALA A 115 -0.57 9.66 6.54
C ALA A 115 -1.52 8.59 6.00
N SER A 116 -1.86 8.70 4.72
CA SER A 116 -2.74 7.75 4.05
C SER A 116 -2.00 7.22 2.82
N LEU A 117 -1.72 5.91 2.82
CA LEU A 117 -1.18 5.20 1.67
C LEU A 117 -2.36 4.58 0.93
N ILE A 118 -2.63 5.06 -0.28
CA ILE A 118 -3.68 4.48 -1.14
C ILE A 118 -3.10 4.26 -2.55
N LYS A 119 -2.75 3.00 -2.87
CA LYS A 119 -3.17 2.30 -4.11
C LYS A 119 -2.61 0.87 -4.22
N ALA A 120 -3.18 -0.07 -3.47
CA ALA A 120 -3.16 -1.47 -3.89
C ALA A 120 -4.09 -1.60 -5.11
N LYS A 121 -3.56 -1.36 -6.32
CA LYS A 121 -4.30 -1.50 -7.58
C LYS A 121 -4.46 -2.99 -7.88
N GLU A 122 -5.70 -3.40 -8.14
CA GLU A 122 -6.09 -4.75 -8.51
C GLU A 122 -5.05 -5.41 -9.43
N GLN A 123 -4.60 -6.61 -9.07
CA GLN A 123 -4.13 -7.52 -10.09
C GLN A 123 -5.32 -7.88 -10.95
N CYS A 124 -5.20 -7.61 -12.26
CA CYS A 124 -6.14 -8.06 -13.28
C CYS A 124 -6.55 -9.50 -12.99
N LYS A 125 -7.82 -9.63 -12.64
CA LYS A 125 -8.60 -10.84 -12.47
C LYS A 125 -8.22 -11.89 -13.54
N SER A 126 -7.36 -12.84 -13.16
CA SER A 126 -6.79 -13.89 -14.04
C SER A 126 -7.85 -14.71 -14.80
N TRP A 127 -9.05 -14.87 -14.23
CA TRP A 127 -10.21 -15.48 -14.89
C TRP A 127 -10.66 -14.76 -16.17
N LEU A 128 -10.47 -13.43 -16.29
CA LEU A 128 -10.80 -12.70 -17.54
C LEU A 128 -9.88 -13.10 -18.70
N ILE A 129 -8.61 -13.41 -18.42
CA ILE A 129 -7.67 -13.93 -19.42
C ILE A 129 -8.13 -15.31 -19.89
N LEU A 130 -8.58 -16.15 -18.96
CA LEU A 130 -9.07 -17.50 -19.28
C LEU A 130 -10.34 -17.46 -20.13
N VAL A 131 -11.26 -16.52 -19.85
CA VAL A 131 -12.45 -16.27 -20.68
C VAL A 131 -12.07 -15.79 -22.10
N LEU A 132 -11.11 -14.88 -22.21
CA LEU A 132 -10.60 -14.40 -23.51
C LEU A 132 -9.98 -15.52 -24.34
N VAL A 133 -9.20 -16.42 -23.72
CA VAL A 133 -8.61 -17.60 -24.39
C VAL A 133 -9.70 -18.54 -24.90
N ILE A 134 -10.75 -18.81 -24.12
CA ILE A 134 -11.87 -19.66 -24.55
C ILE A 134 -12.62 -19.05 -25.74
N ILE A 135 -12.84 -17.73 -25.74
CA ILE A 135 -13.50 -17.02 -26.85
C ILE A 135 -12.65 -17.13 -28.13
N ILE A 136 -11.34 -16.90 -28.04
CA ILE A 136 -10.43 -17.00 -29.19
C ILE A 136 -10.41 -18.42 -29.76
N LEU A 137 -10.30 -19.45 -28.92
CA LEU A 137 -10.34 -20.85 -29.35
C LEU A 137 -11.67 -21.20 -30.02
N SER A 138 -12.79 -20.69 -29.48
CA SER A 138 -14.12 -20.89 -30.07
C SER A 138 -14.24 -20.23 -31.44
N LEU A 139 -13.70 -19.02 -31.62
CA LEU A 139 -13.67 -18.33 -32.92
C LEU A 139 -12.81 -19.08 -33.93
N ILE A 140 -11.62 -19.55 -33.53
CA ILE A 140 -10.75 -20.38 -34.39
C ILE A 140 -11.48 -21.64 -34.82
N TYR A 141 -12.14 -22.34 -33.90
CA TYR A 141 -12.92 -23.54 -34.21
C TYR A 141 -14.04 -23.27 -35.22
N ILE A 142 -14.80 -22.18 -35.04
CA ILE A 142 -15.88 -21.79 -35.96
C ILE A 142 -15.32 -21.48 -37.36
N ILE A 143 -14.18 -20.77 -37.45
CA ILE A 143 -13.52 -20.45 -38.71
C ILE A 143 -13.04 -21.73 -39.42
N LEU A 144 -12.38 -22.64 -38.69
CA LEU A 144 -11.90 -23.92 -39.24
C LEU A 144 -13.07 -24.78 -39.74
N ARG A 145 -14.14 -24.90 -38.94
CA ARG A 145 -15.33 -25.68 -39.31
C ARG A 145 -16.05 -25.08 -40.53
N LYS A 146 -16.12 -23.75 -40.64
CA LYS A 146 -16.69 -23.08 -41.81
C LYS A 146 -15.85 -23.32 -43.07
N LYS A 147 -14.52 -23.35 -42.95
CA LYS A 147 -13.59 -23.66 -44.06
C LYS A 147 -13.70 -25.11 -44.51
N GLU A 148 -13.82 -26.06 -43.57
CA GLU A 148 -14.01 -27.48 -43.89
C GLU A 148 -15.34 -27.73 -44.62
N ASN A 149 -16.43 -27.11 -44.17
CA ASN A 149 -17.73 -27.22 -44.84
C ASN A 149 -17.76 -26.53 -46.21
N SER A 150 -16.94 -25.51 -46.45
CA SER A 150 -16.83 -24.87 -47.78
C SER A 150 -16.04 -25.72 -48.79
N ASN A 151 -15.09 -26.55 -48.33
CA ASN A 151 -14.29 -27.42 -49.19
C ASN A 151 -14.98 -28.74 -49.54
N LYS A 152 -16.04 -29.12 -48.82
CA LYS A 152 -16.86 -30.32 -49.13
C LYS A 152 -17.96 -30.07 -50.18
N THR A 153 -18.07 -28.83 -50.68
CA THR A 153 -19.14 -28.39 -51.60
C THR A 153 -18.62 -28.07 -53.01
N ILE A 154 -17.46 -28.63 -53.40
CA ILE A 154 -16.92 -28.60 -54.77
C ILE A 154 -16.88 -30.03 -55.30
#